data_AF-A0AAU9UJH6-F1
#
_entry.id   AF-A0AAU9UJH6-F1
#
_cell.length_a   1.000
_cell.length_b   1.000
_cell.length_c   1.000
_cell.angle_alpha   90.00
_cell.angle_beta   90.00
_cell.angle_gamma   90.00
#
_symmetry.space_group_name_H-M   'P 1'
#
loop_
_entity.id
_entity.type
_entity.pdbx_description
1 polymer ?
#
loop_
_entity_poly.entity_id
_entity_poly.type
_entity_poly.pdbx_seq_one_letter_code
_entity_poly.pdbx_strand_id
1 'polypeptide(L)'
;MSTIRKRTNVKLAKLFYKYADRNVAETTMDEVDEPTEADEDSYPPINFSWFIENKIAAMACPQNVGNMNYLTDVGINHLITLSPERIPPIMLCRKRLKSTKIPIKEFGAPTLRQIIQFIEICKKAEITGEIIGVHCQNGHARTGTMLACYLVYFKNVMPERALLTVRVKRPGSCEPYAQEMVCHYHDCVRGTITKPDYRLVDDKKHFDFTMKHDYPDEEVSNDALQITLLKEDSFKEKLLKDAEFIKKVDEMEKQKRKRMKTMVINHKIYF
;
A
#
# COMPACT_ATOMS: atom_id res chain seq x y z
N MET A 1 55.03 -61.50 -21.29
CA MET A 1 54.47 -60.39 -22.09
C MET A 1 53.79 -60.98 -23.32
N SER A 2 52.44 -60.95 -23.37
CA SER A 2 51.67 -61.33 -24.57
C SER A 2 50.68 -60.19 -24.86
N THR A 3 50.93 -59.47 -25.94
CA THR A 3 50.15 -58.30 -26.38
C THR A 3 49.00 -58.75 -27.27
N ILE A 4 47.78 -58.74 -26.73
CA ILE A 4 46.55 -58.97 -27.49
C ILE A 4 46.24 -57.72 -28.32
N ARG A 5 46.30 -57.83 -29.65
CA ARG A 5 45.84 -56.77 -30.56
C ARG A 5 44.31 -56.67 -30.49
N LYS A 6 43.78 -55.52 -30.02
CA LYS A 6 42.35 -55.18 -30.08
C LYS A 6 41.90 -55.13 -31.54
N ARG A 7 41.10 -56.12 -31.98
CA ARG A 7 40.40 -56.05 -33.27
C ARG A 7 39.19 -55.12 -33.12
N THR A 8 39.07 -54.14 -34.00
CA THR A 8 37.93 -53.23 -34.09
C THR A 8 36.67 -54.00 -34.46
N ASN A 9 35.61 -53.87 -33.65
CA ASN A 9 34.37 -54.59 -33.84
C ASN A 9 33.56 -53.96 -34.99
N VAL A 10 33.68 -54.55 -36.18
CA VAL A 10 33.13 -54.04 -37.45
C VAL A 10 31.60 -53.82 -37.41
N LYS A 11 30.88 -54.53 -36.52
CA LYS A 11 29.44 -54.37 -36.33
C LYS A 11 29.07 -53.03 -35.67
N LEU A 12 29.91 -52.51 -34.77
CA LEU A 12 29.71 -51.19 -34.14
C LEU A 12 29.93 -50.04 -35.13
N ALA A 13 30.97 -50.14 -35.96
CA ALA A 13 31.26 -49.12 -36.98
C ALA A 13 30.14 -48.98 -38.03
N LYS A 14 29.52 -50.10 -38.44
CA LYS A 14 28.36 -50.08 -39.34
C LYS A 14 27.10 -49.46 -38.71
N LEU A 15 26.96 -49.54 -37.39
CA LEU A 15 25.84 -48.91 -36.68
C LEU A 15 26.02 -47.39 -36.64
N PHE A 16 27.23 -46.90 -36.35
CA PHE A 16 27.54 -45.46 -36.39
C PHE A 16 27.32 -44.86 -37.78
N TYR A 17 27.72 -45.55 -38.85
CA TYR A 17 27.48 -45.10 -40.22
C TYR A 17 25.99 -45.04 -40.59
N LYS A 18 25.16 -45.95 -40.07
CA LYS A 18 23.72 -46.00 -40.38
C LYS A 18 22.92 -44.86 -39.73
N TYR A 19 23.42 -44.28 -38.64
CA TYR A 19 22.75 -43.19 -37.92
C TYR A 19 23.42 -41.82 -38.12
N ALA A 20 24.55 -41.74 -38.83
CA ALA A 20 25.23 -40.47 -39.10
C ALA A 20 24.53 -39.62 -40.19
N ASP A 21 23.76 -40.23 -41.10
CA ASP A 21 23.24 -39.55 -42.30
C ASP A 21 21.72 -39.25 -42.28
N ARG A 22 21.12 -39.06 -41.10
CA ARG A 22 19.77 -38.46 -40.99
C ARG A 22 19.82 -37.18 -40.19
N ASN A 23 20.26 -36.11 -40.85
CA ASN A 23 19.60 -34.80 -40.87
C ASN A 23 20.53 -33.78 -41.52
N VAL A 24 20.69 -33.86 -42.85
CA VAL A 24 21.07 -32.71 -43.67
C VAL A 24 20.20 -32.75 -44.92
N ALA A 25 19.12 -31.99 -44.90
CA ALA A 25 18.54 -31.42 -46.11
C ALA A 25 18.59 -29.90 -45.89
N GLU A 26 19.55 -29.26 -46.54
CA GLU A 26 19.73 -27.83 -46.59
C GLU A 26 18.46 -27.16 -47.12
N THR A 27 17.94 -26.20 -46.36
CA THR A 27 17.11 -25.12 -46.91
C THR A 27 17.58 -23.85 -46.21
N THR A 28 18.32 -23.05 -46.97
CA THR A 28 18.64 -21.63 -46.80
C THR A 28 19.27 -21.18 -45.49
N MET A 29 20.47 -20.63 -45.64
CA MET A 29 21.22 -19.87 -44.65
C MET A 29 20.36 -18.76 -44.04
N ASP A 30 19.94 -18.97 -42.79
CA ASP A 30 19.72 -17.88 -41.83
C ASP A 30 20.59 -18.20 -40.61
N GLU A 31 21.29 -17.18 -40.14
CA GLU A 31 22.24 -17.23 -39.04
C GLU A 31 21.61 -17.91 -37.82
N VAL A 32 22.24 -18.97 -37.32
CA VAL A 32 21.89 -19.56 -36.03
C VAL A 32 22.43 -18.61 -34.97
N ASP A 33 21.64 -17.58 -34.67
CA ASP A 33 21.71 -16.89 -33.39
C ASP A 33 21.75 -17.98 -32.31
N GLU A 34 22.77 -17.93 -31.44
CA GLU A 34 22.59 -18.47 -30.08
C GLU A 34 21.22 -18.00 -29.59
N PRO A 35 20.47 -18.75 -28.76
CA PRO A 35 19.28 -18.19 -28.17
C PRO A 35 19.73 -17.02 -27.30
N THR A 36 19.76 -15.81 -27.88
CA THR A 36 19.75 -14.54 -27.18
C THR A 36 18.64 -14.74 -26.18
N GLU A 37 18.99 -14.72 -24.89
CA GLU A 37 18.01 -14.76 -23.82
C GLU A 37 16.89 -13.84 -24.27
N ALA A 38 15.73 -14.39 -24.66
CA ALA A 38 14.66 -13.57 -25.17
C ALA A 38 14.47 -12.51 -24.09
N ASP A 39 14.78 -11.26 -24.44
CA ASP A 39 14.71 -10.13 -23.54
C ASP A 39 13.23 -10.01 -23.21
N GLU A 40 12.74 -10.80 -22.25
CA GLU A 40 11.40 -10.65 -21.75
C GLU A 40 11.30 -9.20 -21.32
N ASP A 41 10.44 -8.47 -22.03
CA ASP A 41 10.29 -7.04 -21.84
C ASP A 41 10.10 -6.76 -20.36
N SER A 42 10.98 -5.95 -19.82
CA SER A 42 10.99 -5.54 -18.43
C SER A 42 9.89 -4.50 -18.24
N TYR A 43 8.85 -4.80 -17.46
CA TYR A 43 7.72 -3.88 -17.24
C TYR A 43 7.34 -3.77 -15.76
N PRO A 44 6.77 -2.62 -15.34
CA PRO A 44 6.48 -2.37 -13.94
C PRO A 44 5.39 -3.30 -13.40
N PRO A 45 5.52 -3.77 -12.14
CA PRO A 45 4.41 -4.42 -11.45
C PRO A 45 3.20 -3.50 -11.33
N ILE A 46 2.03 -4.11 -11.16
CA ILE A 46 0.78 -3.38 -10.94
C ILE A 46 0.94 -2.38 -9.79
N ASN A 47 0.44 -1.16 -9.98
CA ASN A 47 0.43 -0.11 -8.96
C ASN A 47 1.83 0.25 -8.42
N PHE A 48 2.87 0.02 -9.22
CA PHE A 48 4.20 0.50 -8.93
C PHE A 48 4.21 2.03 -8.90
N SER A 49 4.73 2.61 -7.82
CA SER A 49 5.10 4.03 -7.80
C SER A 49 6.27 4.26 -6.86
N TRP A 50 7.09 5.24 -7.21
CA TRP A 50 8.05 5.80 -6.27
C TRP A 50 7.30 6.55 -5.17
N PHE A 51 7.51 6.17 -3.92
CA PHE A 51 6.96 6.92 -2.79
C PHE A 51 7.92 8.05 -2.37
N ILE A 52 9.22 7.72 -2.35
CA ILE A 52 10.32 8.67 -2.34
C ILE A 52 11.32 8.18 -3.40
N GLU A 53 11.60 9.05 -4.36
CA GLU A 53 12.53 8.76 -5.46
C GLU A 53 13.87 8.25 -4.93
N ASN A 54 14.38 7.20 -5.57
CA ASN A 54 15.66 6.57 -5.26
C ASN A 54 15.84 6.12 -3.80
N LYS A 55 14.73 5.93 -3.05
CA LYS A 55 14.77 5.44 -1.66
C LYS A 55 13.78 4.32 -1.42
N ILE A 56 12.50 4.58 -1.69
CA ILE A 56 11.44 3.62 -1.42
C ILE A 56 10.33 3.66 -2.47
N ALA A 57 10.04 2.50 -3.04
CA ALA A 57 8.95 2.26 -3.98
C ALA A 57 7.87 1.37 -3.34
N ALA A 58 6.63 1.53 -3.80
CA ALA A 58 5.49 0.74 -3.37
C ALA A 58 4.79 0.13 -4.58
N MET A 59 4.32 -1.12 -4.45
CA MET A 59 3.75 -1.88 -5.56
C MET A 59 2.80 -3.00 -5.10
N ALA A 60 2.02 -3.56 -6.02
CA ALA A 60 1.37 -4.85 -5.86
C ALA A 60 2.39 -6.00 -5.98
N CYS A 61 1.99 -7.23 -5.64
CA CYS A 61 2.90 -8.37 -5.69
C CYS A 61 3.47 -8.59 -7.12
N PRO A 62 4.80 -8.56 -7.32
CA PRO A 62 5.39 -8.90 -8.60
C PRO A 62 5.38 -10.43 -8.78
N GLN A 63 4.60 -10.94 -9.72
CA GLN A 63 4.42 -12.39 -9.93
C GLN A 63 5.13 -12.95 -11.17
N ASN A 64 5.59 -12.07 -12.07
CA ASN A 64 6.14 -12.46 -13.38
C ASN A 64 7.63 -12.12 -13.43
N VAL A 65 8.36 -12.77 -14.32
CA VAL A 65 9.81 -12.56 -14.50
C VAL A 65 10.11 -11.14 -15.00
N GLY A 66 9.37 -10.64 -16.00
CA GLY A 66 9.47 -9.24 -16.44
C GLY A 66 9.27 -8.22 -15.32
N ASN A 67 8.31 -8.44 -14.42
CA ASN A 67 8.10 -7.60 -13.23
C ASN A 67 9.31 -7.61 -12.29
N MET A 68 9.90 -8.79 -12.07
CA MET A 68 11.07 -8.94 -11.18
C MET A 68 12.30 -8.27 -11.78
N ASN A 69 12.52 -8.43 -13.09
CA ASN A 69 13.63 -7.81 -13.80
C ASN A 69 13.50 -6.28 -13.75
N TYR A 70 12.29 -5.75 -13.96
CA TYR A 70 12.02 -4.32 -13.84
C TYR A 70 12.45 -3.75 -12.50
N LEU A 71 12.17 -4.42 -11.39
CA LEU A 71 12.61 -3.94 -10.07
C LEU A 71 14.12 -3.77 -9.99
N THR A 72 14.87 -4.72 -10.54
CA THR A 72 16.33 -4.63 -10.54
C THR A 72 16.89 -3.66 -11.57
N ASP A 73 16.18 -3.41 -12.67
CA ASP A 73 16.56 -2.44 -13.69
C ASP A 73 16.35 -1.01 -13.21
N VAL A 74 15.29 -0.75 -12.45
CA VAL A 74 15.09 0.55 -11.78
C VAL A 74 15.95 0.71 -10.52
N GLY A 75 16.76 -0.30 -10.17
CA GLY A 75 17.75 -0.22 -9.10
C GLY A 75 17.27 -0.63 -7.70
N ILE A 76 16.10 -1.27 -7.57
CA ILE A 76 15.66 -1.80 -6.26
C ILE A 76 16.56 -2.96 -5.83
N ASN A 77 17.13 -2.85 -4.63
CA ASN A 77 18.06 -3.83 -4.09
C ASN A 77 17.41 -4.74 -3.04
N HIS A 78 16.41 -4.23 -2.32
CA HIS A 78 15.76 -4.96 -1.22
C HIS A 78 14.24 -4.92 -1.35
N LEU A 79 13.62 -6.07 -1.60
CA LEU A 79 12.17 -6.25 -1.65
C LEU A 79 11.60 -6.72 -0.30
N ILE A 80 10.67 -5.95 0.25
CA ILE A 80 9.93 -6.27 1.47
C ILE A 80 8.55 -6.83 1.10
N THR A 81 8.32 -8.09 1.46
CA THR A 81 7.07 -8.81 1.21
C THR A 81 6.21 -8.79 2.47
N LEU A 82 5.08 -8.08 2.41
CA LEU A 82 4.14 -7.98 3.52
C LEU A 82 3.06 -9.08 3.50
N SER A 83 2.78 -9.66 2.33
CA SER A 83 1.75 -10.69 2.16
C SER A 83 2.30 -12.09 2.39
N PRO A 84 1.83 -12.83 3.42
CA PRO A 84 2.14 -14.25 3.53
C PRO A 84 1.44 -15.08 2.43
N GLU A 85 0.32 -14.58 1.89
CA GLU A 85 -0.51 -15.31 0.92
C GLU A 85 0.04 -15.26 -0.52
N ARG A 86 0.82 -14.22 -0.84
CA ARG A 86 1.42 -14.02 -2.16
C ARG A 86 2.90 -13.72 -2.03
N ILE A 87 3.72 -14.65 -2.52
CA ILE A 87 5.18 -14.60 -2.47
C ILE A 87 5.69 -14.41 -3.90
N PRO A 88 6.53 -13.40 -4.16
CA PRO A 88 7.10 -13.17 -5.48
C PRO A 88 8.17 -14.23 -5.82
N PRO A 89 8.31 -14.62 -7.10
CA PRO A 89 9.30 -15.62 -7.53
C PRO A 89 10.71 -15.00 -7.63
N ILE A 90 11.29 -14.65 -6.48
CA ILE A 90 12.58 -13.93 -6.39
C ILE A 90 13.72 -14.68 -7.08
N MET A 91 13.66 -16.01 -7.12
CA MET A 91 14.68 -16.86 -7.74
C MET A 91 14.76 -16.72 -9.27
N LEU A 92 13.71 -16.21 -9.91
CA LEU A 92 13.67 -15.99 -11.36
C LEU A 92 14.24 -14.64 -11.77
N CYS A 93 14.66 -13.81 -10.82
CA CYS A 93 15.21 -12.50 -11.11
C CYS A 93 16.62 -12.63 -11.69
N ARG A 94 16.91 -11.93 -12.80
CA ARG A 94 18.23 -11.94 -13.44
C ARG A 94 19.35 -11.46 -12.52
N LYS A 95 19.07 -10.43 -11.69
CA LYS A 95 20.04 -9.83 -10.76
C LYS A 95 19.74 -10.25 -9.33
N ARG A 96 20.76 -10.17 -8.47
CA ARG A 96 20.61 -10.49 -7.03
C ARG A 96 19.70 -9.45 -6.35
N LEU A 97 18.49 -9.86 -6.04
CA LEU A 97 17.54 -9.08 -5.25
C LEU A 97 17.42 -9.67 -3.85
N LYS A 98 17.72 -8.86 -2.82
CA LYS A 98 17.52 -9.25 -1.43
C LYS A 98 16.03 -9.20 -1.11
N SER A 99 15.52 -10.18 -0.37
CA SER A 99 14.13 -10.16 0.06
C SER A 99 13.99 -10.40 1.56
N THR A 100 13.06 -9.68 2.18
CA THR A 100 12.67 -9.92 3.58
C THR A 100 11.16 -9.98 3.69
N LYS A 101 10.67 -10.97 4.43
CA LYS A 101 9.24 -11.20 4.65
C LYS A 101 8.86 -10.64 6.02
N ILE A 102 7.80 -9.83 6.06
CA ILE A 102 7.17 -9.35 7.29
C ILE A 102 5.68 -9.69 7.17
N PRO A 103 5.28 -10.90 7.59
CA PRO A 103 3.95 -11.42 7.25
C PRO A 103 2.86 -10.68 8.04
N ILE A 104 2.05 -9.89 7.35
CA ILE A 104 0.86 -9.22 7.89
C ILE A 104 -0.36 -9.88 7.26
N LYS A 105 -1.29 -10.40 8.07
CA LYS A 105 -2.52 -11.04 7.60
C LYS A 105 -3.32 -10.12 6.67
N GLU A 106 -3.96 -10.68 5.65
CA GLU A 106 -4.91 -9.92 4.83
C GLU A 106 -6.00 -9.25 5.70
N PHE A 107 -6.30 -7.98 5.42
CA PHE A 107 -7.17 -7.10 6.21
C PHE A 107 -6.77 -6.92 7.68
N GLY A 108 -5.56 -7.38 8.05
CA GLY A 108 -5.00 -7.25 9.39
C GLY A 108 -4.15 -6.00 9.56
N ALA A 109 -4.18 -5.44 10.77
CA ALA A 109 -3.27 -4.38 11.18
C ALA A 109 -1.84 -4.91 11.40
N PRO A 110 -0.79 -4.17 10.98
CA PRO A 110 0.58 -4.54 11.32
C PRO A 110 0.83 -4.38 12.82
N THR A 111 1.51 -5.34 13.45
CA THR A 111 1.91 -5.23 14.86
C THR A 111 3.01 -4.20 15.03
N LEU A 112 3.12 -3.65 16.25
CA LEU A 112 4.21 -2.72 16.57
C LEU A 112 5.58 -3.34 16.30
N ARG A 113 5.75 -4.64 16.59
CA ARG A 113 6.99 -5.37 16.31
C ARG A 113 7.28 -5.43 14.81
N GLN A 114 6.28 -5.67 13.97
CA GLN A 114 6.42 -5.67 12.51
C GLN A 114 6.77 -4.28 11.97
N ILE A 115 6.15 -3.23 12.52
CA ILE A 115 6.46 -1.84 12.18
C ILE A 115 7.92 -1.53 12.54
N ILE A 116 8.36 -1.85 13.77
CA ILE A 116 9.73 -1.63 14.22
C ILE A 116 10.72 -2.38 13.31
N GLN A 117 10.45 -3.66 13.02
CA GLN A 117 11.29 -4.46 12.13
C GLN A 117 11.41 -3.83 10.74
N PHE A 118 10.31 -3.34 10.18
CA PHE A 118 10.30 -2.64 8.89
C PHE A 118 11.14 -1.37 8.92
N ILE A 119 10.98 -0.56 9.96
CA ILE A 119 11.76 0.68 10.12
C ILE A 119 13.24 0.38 10.28
N GLU A 120 13.62 -0.67 11.02
CA GLU A 120 15.02 -1.11 11.14
C GLU A 120 15.62 -1.51 9.79
N ILE A 121 14.85 -2.19 8.94
CA ILE A 121 15.29 -2.53 7.58
C ILE A 121 15.48 -1.26 6.76
N CYS A 122 14.53 -0.33 6.82
CA CYS A 122 14.64 0.97 6.14
C CYS A 122 15.86 1.77 6.59
N LYS A 123 16.17 1.77 7.89
CA LYS A 123 17.36 2.45 8.42
C LYS A 123 18.65 1.82 7.90
N LYS A 124 18.72 0.49 7.91
CA LYS A 124 19.88 -0.24 7.38
C LYS A 124 20.08 0.08 5.90
N ALA A 125 19.00 0.10 5.12
CA ALA A 125 19.06 0.45 3.71
C ALA A 125 19.52 1.89 3.45
N GLU A 126 19.08 2.87 4.25
CA GLU A 126 19.56 4.26 4.12
C GLU A 126 21.06 4.39 4.43
N ILE A 127 21.59 3.58 5.35
CA ILE A 127 23.02 3.53 5.67
C ILE A 127 23.84 2.85 4.56
N THR A 128 23.32 1.76 3.98
CA THR A 128 24.01 1.01 2.92
C THR A 128 23.79 1.57 1.52
N GLY A 129 22.89 2.55 1.36
CA GLY A 129 22.49 3.08 0.06
C GLY A 129 21.60 2.12 -0.74
N GLU A 130 20.97 1.13 -0.09
CA GLU A 130 20.05 0.20 -0.75
C GLU A 130 18.69 0.89 -1.02
N ILE A 131 18.14 0.67 -2.21
CA ILE A 131 16.78 1.10 -2.56
C ILE A 131 15.78 0.00 -2.19
N ILE A 132 14.71 0.39 -1.48
CA ILE A 132 13.70 -0.55 -0.99
C ILE A 132 12.46 -0.56 -1.90
N GLY A 133 11.97 -1.76 -2.22
CA GLY A 133 10.62 -1.97 -2.73
C GLY A 133 9.74 -2.59 -1.65
N VAL A 134 8.52 -2.10 -1.45
CA VAL A 134 7.55 -2.67 -0.51
C VAL A 134 6.29 -3.10 -1.25
N HIS A 135 5.85 -4.32 -0.99
CA HIS A 135 4.61 -4.81 -1.59
C HIS A 135 3.74 -5.60 -0.61
N CYS A 136 2.45 -5.63 -0.90
CA CYS A 136 1.52 -6.60 -0.36
C CYS A 136 0.86 -7.33 -1.54
N GLN A 137 -0.43 -7.60 -1.46
CA GLN A 137 -1.18 -8.14 -2.59
C GLN A 137 -1.42 -7.08 -3.67
N ASN A 138 -2.07 -5.97 -3.34
CA ASN A 138 -2.44 -4.90 -4.29
C ASN A 138 -1.62 -3.61 -4.14
N GLY A 139 -0.77 -3.52 -3.12
CA GLY A 139 0.06 -2.33 -2.87
C GLY A 139 -0.67 -1.13 -2.26
N HIS A 140 -1.82 -1.34 -1.60
CA HIS A 140 -2.65 -0.28 -1.03
C HIS A 140 -2.65 -0.26 0.51
N ALA A 141 -3.30 -1.24 1.14
CA ALA A 141 -3.60 -1.26 2.57
C ALA A 141 -2.35 -1.43 3.46
N ARG A 142 -1.87 -2.67 3.61
CA ARG A 142 -0.67 -3.03 4.39
C ARG A 142 0.54 -2.15 4.00
N THR A 143 0.79 -2.00 2.70
CA THR A 143 1.87 -1.15 2.18
C THR A 143 1.70 0.30 2.59
N GLY A 144 0.50 0.88 2.44
CA GLY A 144 0.24 2.28 2.81
C GLY A 144 0.45 2.55 4.30
N THR A 145 0.01 1.63 5.17
CA THR A 145 0.23 1.75 6.62
C THR A 145 1.72 1.75 6.96
N MET A 146 2.50 0.86 6.35
CA MET A 146 3.96 0.82 6.56
C MET A 146 4.64 2.09 6.04
N LEU A 147 4.23 2.63 4.89
CA LEU A 147 4.72 3.91 4.37
C LEU A 147 4.36 5.10 5.27
N ALA A 148 3.19 5.08 5.92
CA ALA A 148 2.82 6.11 6.89
C ALA A 148 3.74 6.06 8.12
N CYS A 149 4.00 4.87 8.68
CA CYS A 149 4.98 4.69 9.76
C CYS A 149 6.40 5.12 9.35
N TYR A 150 6.79 4.88 8.09
CA TYR A 150 8.05 5.38 7.53
C TYR A 150 8.12 6.92 7.62
N LEU A 151 7.08 7.64 7.19
CA LEU A 151 7.06 9.10 7.27
C LEU A 151 7.13 9.61 8.71
N VAL A 152 6.41 8.97 9.62
CA VAL A 152 6.47 9.30 11.05
C VAL A 152 7.90 9.20 11.57
N TYR A 153 8.61 8.12 11.25
CA TYR A 153 9.97 7.91 11.74
C TYR A 153 11.01 8.81 11.07
N PHE A 154 11.09 8.80 9.73
CA PHE A 154 12.18 9.45 8.99
C PHE A 154 11.94 10.94 8.74
N LYS A 155 10.70 11.40 8.78
CA LYS A 155 10.33 12.79 8.50
C LYS A 155 9.72 13.50 9.71
N ASN A 156 9.57 12.80 10.85
CA ASN A 156 8.98 13.33 12.07
C ASN A 156 7.61 14.01 11.82
N VAL A 157 6.80 13.40 10.96
CA VAL A 157 5.47 13.90 10.57
C VAL A 157 4.42 13.34 11.51
N MET A 158 3.41 14.16 11.86
CA MET A 158 2.27 13.70 12.66
C MET A 158 1.47 12.58 11.95
N PRO A 159 0.91 11.61 12.68
CA PRO A 159 0.19 10.46 12.11
C PRO A 159 -0.83 10.80 11.04
N GLU A 160 -1.68 11.80 11.30
CA GLU A 160 -2.76 12.24 10.42
C GLU A 160 -2.18 12.79 9.11
N ARG A 161 -1.13 13.60 9.21
CA ARG A 161 -0.42 14.15 8.06
C ARG A 161 0.31 13.07 7.28
N ALA A 162 0.89 12.07 7.95
CA ALA A 162 1.56 10.97 7.30
C ALA A 162 0.58 10.14 6.45
N LEU A 163 -0.59 9.80 7.01
CA LEU A 163 -1.65 9.07 6.30
C LEU A 163 -2.21 9.86 5.11
N LEU A 164 -2.50 11.15 5.31
CA LEU A 164 -2.94 12.03 4.23
C LEU A 164 -1.90 12.11 3.12
N THR A 165 -0.61 12.24 3.47
CA THR A 165 0.48 12.27 2.48
C THR A 165 0.53 10.98 1.68
N VAL A 166 0.37 9.82 2.33
CA VAL A 166 0.32 8.53 1.66
C VAL A 166 -0.88 8.45 0.71
N ARG A 167 -2.07 8.85 1.16
CA ARG A 167 -3.29 8.83 0.34
C ARG A 167 -3.22 9.77 -0.86
N VAL A 168 -2.60 10.93 -0.71
CA VAL A 168 -2.37 11.88 -1.82
C VAL A 168 -1.39 11.31 -2.83
N LYS A 169 -0.27 10.73 -2.37
CA LYS A 169 0.74 10.14 -3.27
C LYS A 169 0.27 8.83 -3.91
N ARG A 170 -0.56 8.06 -3.20
CA ARG A 170 -1.07 6.74 -3.61
C ARG A 170 -2.55 6.65 -3.24
N PRO A 171 -3.45 7.10 -4.13
CA PRO A 171 -4.89 7.01 -3.90
C PRO A 171 -5.33 5.58 -3.59
N GLY A 172 -6.26 5.44 -2.63
CA GLY A 172 -6.74 4.14 -2.15
C GLY A 172 -5.82 3.44 -1.13
N SER A 173 -4.67 4.02 -0.78
CA SER A 173 -3.83 3.48 0.30
C SER A 173 -4.40 3.73 1.70
N CYS A 174 -3.97 2.87 2.64
CA CYS A 174 -4.34 2.88 4.07
C CYS A 174 -5.80 2.49 4.35
N GLU A 175 -5.98 1.31 4.95
CA GLU A 175 -7.28 0.83 5.47
C GLU A 175 -7.73 1.62 6.72
N PRO A 176 -9.00 1.49 7.15
CA PRO A 176 -9.54 2.26 8.27
C PRO A 176 -8.74 2.13 9.58
N TYR A 177 -8.25 0.94 9.93
CA TYR A 177 -7.43 0.72 11.14
C TYR A 177 -6.05 1.38 11.08
N ALA A 178 -5.59 1.82 9.90
CA ALA A 178 -4.25 2.38 9.74
C ALA A 178 -4.06 3.63 10.62
N GLN A 179 -5.12 4.40 10.86
CA GLN A 179 -5.05 5.59 11.70
C GLN A 179 -4.65 5.26 13.14
N GLU A 180 -5.38 4.35 13.78
CA GLU A 180 -5.10 3.93 15.16
C GLU A 180 -3.68 3.38 15.31
N MET A 181 -3.24 2.56 14.34
CA MET A 181 -1.90 1.96 14.36
C MET A 181 -0.78 2.99 14.22
N VAL A 182 -0.92 3.95 13.31
CA VAL A 182 0.12 4.97 13.09
C VAL A 182 0.17 5.94 14.27
N CYS A 183 -0.98 6.29 14.87
CA CYS A 183 -1.03 7.07 16.11
C CYS A 183 -0.35 6.33 17.26
N HIS A 184 -0.71 5.06 17.50
CA HIS A 184 -0.10 4.24 18.54
C HIS A 184 1.42 4.09 18.34
N TYR A 185 1.87 3.89 17.11
CA TYR A 185 3.31 3.85 16.78
C TYR A 185 4.01 5.18 17.12
N HIS A 186 3.44 6.30 16.70
CA HIS A 186 3.99 7.63 16.99
C HIS A 186 4.12 7.88 18.49
N ASP A 187 3.12 7.50 19.27
CA ASP A 187 3.12 7.66 20.73
C ASP A 187 4.17 6.78 21.40
N CYS A 188 4.35 5.54 20.92
CA CYS A 188 5.45 4.67 21.36
C CYS A 188 6.83 5.29 21.05
N VAL A 189 7.01 5.86 19.86
CA VAL A 189 8.29 6.47 19.46
C VAL A 189 8.62 7.69 20.31
N ARG A 190 7.63 8.46 20.74
CA ARG A 190 7.81 9.62 21.62
C ARG A 190 7.98 9.27 23.10
N GLY A 191 7.76 8.02 23.47
CA GLY A 191 7.77 7.58 24.87
C GLY A 191 6.60 8.15 25.69
N THR A 192 5.54 8.64 25.04
CA THR A 192 4.31 9.09 25.73
C THR A 192 3.53 7.92 26.30
N ILE A 193 3.76 6.71 25.78
CA ILE A 193 3.21 5.45 26.29
C ILE A 193 4.37 4.56 26.76
N THR A 194 4.34 4.15 28.03
CA THR A 194 5.41 3.36 28.69
C THR A 194 5.23 1.85 28.55
N LYS A 195 4.03 1.38 28.20
CA LYS A 195 3.76 -0.02 27.83
C LYS A 195 2.98 -0.01 26.51
N PRO A 196 3.58 -0.43 25.38
CA PRO A 196 2.82 -0.59 24.15
C PRO A 196 1.70 -1.58 24.42
N ASP A 197 0.43 -1.18 24.31
CA ASP A 197 -0.66 -2.12 24.54
C ASP A 197 -0.78 -3.04 23.31
N TYR A 198 -0.11 -4.18 23.40
CA TYR A 198 -0.11 -5.22 22.35
C TYR A 198 -1.52 -5.80 22.08
N ARG A 199 -2.51 -5.54 22.96
CA ARG A 199 -3.90 -6.00 22.78
C ARG A 199 -4.67 -5.27 21.69
N LEU A 200 -4.15 -4.15 21.17
CA LEU A 200 -4.76 -3.48 20.02
C LEU A 200 -4.48 -4.22 18.69
N VAL A 201 -3.54 -5.15 18.65
CA VAL A 201 -3.14 -5.80 17.38
C VAL A 201 -3.38 -7.30 17.33
N ASP A 202 -3.20 -8.03 18.44
CA ASP A 202 -3.22 -9.51 18.36
C ASP A 202 -4.56 -10.17 18.75
N ASP A 203 -5.38 -9.57 19.63
CA ASP A 203 -6.53 -10.28 20.24
C ASP A 203 -7.90 -9.59 20.15
N LYS A 204 -8.00 -8.38 19.58
CA LYS A 204 -9.32 -7.89 19.22
C LYS A 204 -9.71 -8.55 17.91
N LYS A 205 -10.58 -9.57 18.01
CA LYS A 205 -11.59 -9.83 16.99
C LYS A 205 -11.93 -8.49 16.36
N HIS A 206 -11.64 -8.39 15.06
CA HIS A 206 -12.05 -7.28 14.22
C HIS A 206 -13.36 -6.73 14.74
N PHE A 207 -13.43 -5.40 14.86
CA PHE A 207 -14.63 -4.62 14.58
C PHE A 207 -15.85 -5.53 14.52
N ASP A 208 -16.40 -5.83 15.70
CA ASP A 208 -17.50 -6.76 15.76
C ASP A 208 -18.62 -6.07 14.98
N PHE A 209 -19.00 -6.58 13.81
CA PHE A 209 -20.23 -6.14 13.16
C PHE A 209 -21.45 -6.51 14.04
N THR A 210 -21.24 -7.27 15.12
CA THR A 210 -22.16 -7.44 16.24
C THR A 210 -21.90 -6.50 17.43
N MET A 211 -21.20 -5.37 17.22
CA MET A 211 -21.64 -4.12 17.86
C MET A 211 -23.08 -3.90 17.41
N LYS A 212 -24.00 -4.59 18.10
CA LYS A 212 -25.28 -4.01 18.45
C LYS A 212 -24.88 -2.66 18.99
N HIS A 213 -25.14 -1.62 18.22
CA HIS A 213 -25.32 -0.33 18.85
C HIS A 213 -26.29 -0.61 20.00
N ASP A 214 -25.89 -0.36 21.24
CA ASP A 214 -26.84 -0.20 22.33
C ASP A 214 -27.63 1.10 22.07
N TYR A 215 -28.32 1.16 20.93
CA TYR A 215 -29.63 1.76 20.90
C TYR A 215 -30.52 0.72 21.57
N PRO A 216 -31.27 1.08 22.62
CA PRO A 216 -32.28 0.18 23.14
C PRO A 216 -33.16 -0.22 21.95
N ASP A 217 -33.16 -1.51 21.62
CA ASP A 217 -34.17 -2.12 20.77
C ASP A 217 -35.48 -1.98 21.54
N GLU A 218 -36.15 -0.84 21.40
CA GLU A 218 -37.53 -0.71 21.81
C GLU A 218 -38.34 -1.60 20.85
N GLU A 219 -38.71 -2.78 21.34
CA GLU A 219 -39.96 -3.41 20.92
C GLU A 219 -41.08 -2.42 21.28
N VAL A 220 -41.39 -1.54 20.33
CA VAL A 220 -42.43 -0.53 20.45
C VAL A 220 -43.77 -1.26 20.48
N SER A 221 -44.30 -1.46 21.70
CA SER A 221 -45.71 -1.75 21.91
C SER A 221 -46.56 -0.61 21.33
N ASN A 222 -47.76 -0.92 20.85
CA ASN A 222 -48.64 0.02 20.14
C ASN A 222 -48.96 1.33 20.90
N ASP A 223 -48.71 1.40 22.20
CA ASP A 223 -48.88 2.62 23.01
C ASP A 223 -47.78 3.67 22.76
N ALA A 224 -46.57 3.25 22.36
CA ALA A 224 -45.45 4.17 22.12
C ALA A 224 -45.58 4.95 20.80
N LEU A 225 -46.28 4.40 19.78
CA LEU A 225 -46.58 5.13 18.53
C LEU A 225 -47.42 6.40 18.76
N GLN A 226 -48.31 6.39 19.76
CA GLN A 226 -49.17 7.53 20.07
C GLN A 226 -48.38 8.66 20.77
N ILE A 227 -47.36 8.31 21.56
CA ILE A 227 -46.47 9.27 22.22
C ILE A 227 -45.45 9.86 21.22
N THR A 228 -44.98 9.08 20.24
CA THR A 228 -44.03 9.54 19.22
C THR A 228 -44.67 10.57 18.28
N LEU A 229 -45.93 10.37 17.88
CA LEU A 229 -46.68 11.34 17.06
C LEU A 229 -46.86 12.69 17.78
N LEU A 230 -47.18 12.68 19.07
CA LEU A 230 -47.31 13.91 19.87
C LEU A 230 -45.96 14.65 20.06
N LYS A 231 -44.84 13.91 20.11
CA LYS A 231 -43.50 14.50 20.22
C LYS A 231 -43.01 15.09 18.90
N GLU A 232 -43.32 14.46 17.76
CA GLU A 232 -42.99 14.97 16.43
C GLU A 232 -43.68 16.31 16.13
N ASP A 233 -44.94 16.48 16.54
CA ASP A 233 -45.66 17.74 16.37
C ASP A 233 -45.03 18.88 17.19
N SER A 234 -44.62 18.60 18.44
CA SER A 234 -43.91 19.59 19.27
C SER A 234 -42.52 19.94 18.71
N PHE A 235 -41.85 18.97 18.08
CA PHE A 235 -40.52 19.17 17.49
C PHE A 235 -40.59 19.99 16.20
N LYS A 236 -41.61 19.73 15.36
CA LYS A 236 -41.88 20.52 14.16
C LYS A 236 -42.24 21.97 14.49
N GLU A 237 -43.05 22.21 15.51
CA GLU A 237 -43.33 23.58 15.98
C GLU A 237 -42.08 24.30 16.46
N LYS A 238 -41.18 23.58 17.16
CA LYS A 238 -39.92 24.15 17.63
C LYS A 238 -38.99 24.50 16.46
N LEU A 239 -38.88 23.62 15.47
CA LEU A 239 -38.10 23.86 14.26
C LEU A 239 -38.65 25.04 13.44
N LEU A 240 -39.97 25.20 13.38
CA LEU A 240 -40.62 26.31 12.66
C LEU A 240 -40.34 27.65 13.36
N LYS A 241 -40.42 27.69 14.70
CA LYS A 241 -40.06 28.87 15.50
C LYS A 241 -38.58 29.23 15.36
N ASP A 242 -37.70 28.24 15.33
CA ASP A 242 -36.26 28.46 15.12
C ASP A 242 -35.97 28.99 13.71
N ALA A 243 -36.66 28.48 12.68
CA ALA A 243 -36.54 28.98 11.31
C ALA A 243 -37.07 30.42 11.14
N GLU A 244 -38.17 30.77 11.82
CA GLU A 244 -38.69 32.14 11.85
C GLU A 244 -37.75 33.09 12.59
N PHE A 245 -37.12 32.63 13.67
CA PHE A 245 -36.12 33.40 14.40
C PHE A 245 -34.90 33.71 13.53
N ILE A 246 -34.38 32.72 12.79
CA ILE A 246 -33.25 32.90 11.86
C ILE A 246 -33.59 33.94 10.77
N LYS A 247 -34.80 33.88 10.19
CA LYS A 247 -35.24 34.87 9.20
C LYS A 247 -35.30 36.29 9.77
N LYS A 248 -35.75 36.46 11.02
CA LYS A 248 -35.76 37.77 11.69
C LYS A 248 -34.35 38.29 11.96
N VAL A 249 -33.41 37.43 12.34
CA VAL A 249 -32.00 37.81 12.55
C VAL A 249 -31.37 38.29 11.23
N ASP A 250 -31.59 37.56 10.13
CA ASP A 250 -31.11 37.94 8.79
C ASP A 250 -31.68 39.29 8.30
N GLU A 251 -32.95 39.57 8.57
CA GLU A 251 -33.57 40.86 8.24
C GLU A 251 -32.98 42.01 9.07
N MET A 252 -32.73 41.80 10.36
CA MET A 252 -32.05 42.79 11.20
C MET A 252 -30.62 43.06 10.73
N GLU A 253 -29.87 42.04 10.31
CA GLU A 253 -28.53 42.21 9.77
C GLU A 253 -28.53 42.99 8.43
N LYS A 254 -29.49 42.71 7.55
CA LYS A 254 -29.68 43.48 6.31
C LYS A 254 -30.02 44.94 6.57
N GLN A 255 -30.85 45.23 7.59
CA GLN A 255 -31.14 46.61 8.01
C GLN A 255 -29.91 47.32 8.60
N LYS A 256 -29.09 46.62 9.40
CA LYS A 256 -27.81 47.17 9.90
C LYS A 256 -26.85 47.50 8.75
N ARG A 257 -26.71 46.62 7.75
CA ARG A 257 -25.87 46.87 6.58
C ARG A 257 -26.35 48.06 5.73
N LYS A 258 -27.66 48.31 5.64
CA LYS A 258 -28.19 49.51 4.97
C LYS A 258 -27.86 50.81 5.70
N ARG A 259 -27.73 50.79 7.03
CA ARG A 259 -27.39 51.98 7.84
C ARG A 259 -25.90 52.33 7.80
N MET A 260 -25.03 51.40 7.44
CA MET A 260 -23.58 51.62 7.30
C MET A 260 -23.18 51.91 5.85
N LYS A 261 -23.64 53.04 5.29
CA LYS A 261 -23.02 53.65 4.11
C LYS A 261 -22.18 54.84 4.56
N THR A 262 -20.97 54.58 5.05
CA THR A 262 -19.96 55.62 5.30
C THR A 262 -19.26 55.98 3.99
N MET A 263 -19.21 57.28 3.68
CA MET A 263 -18.53 57.82 2.50
C MET A 263 -17.02 57.58 2.58
N VAL A 264 -16.46 56.96 1.55
CA VAL A 264 -15.01 56.91 1.33
C VAL A 264 -14.58 58.21 0.65
N ILE A 265 -13.90 59.08 1.38
CA ILE A 265 -13.29 60.29 0.82
C ILE A 265 -11.89 59.90 0.32
N ASN A 266 -11.71 59.82 -1.00
CA ASN A 266 -10.41 59.64 -1.62
C ASN A 266 -9.63 60.96 -1.56
N HIS A 267 -8.60 61.02 -0.70
CA HIS A 267 -7.59 62.07 -0.82
C HIS A 267 -6.58 61.70 -1.92
N LYS A 268 -6.58 62.48 -3.00
CA LYS A 268 -5.52 62.49 -4.02
C LYS A 268 -4.31 63.22 -3.43
N ILE A 269 -3.22 62.50 -3.24
CA ILE A 269 -1.91 63.08 -2.97
C ILE A 269 -1.29 63.37 -4.35
N TYR A 270 -1.02 64.65 -4.63
CA TYR A 270 -0.24 65.07 -5.79
C TYR A 270 1.24 65.15 -5.39
N PHE A 271 2.09 64.59 -6.24
CA PHE A 271 3.55 64.64 -6.14
C PHE A 271 4.08 66.06 -6.41
#